data_AF-A0A812PKS0-F1
#
_entry.id   AF-A0A812PKS0-F1
#
_cell.length_a   1.000
_cell.length_b   1.000
_cell.length_c   1.000
_cell.angle_alpha   90.00
_cell.angle_beta   90.00
_cell.angle_gamma   90.00
#
_symmetry.space_group_name_H-M   'P 1'
#
loop_
_entity.id
_entity.type
_entity.pdbx_description
1 polymer ?
#
loop_
_entity_poly.entity_id
_entity_poly.type
_entity_poly.pdbx_seq_one_letter_code
_entity_poly.pdbx_strand_id
1 'polypeptide(L)'
;MADSELESALAKEGLAAEVIKVATEGGWTASAFKHVVETQAEVEGALPEIFPGQILSRLQIAQIKAAWAGMQASSSSSALPAPVNADPTLETWVLNPSTLPSLRLISLAAHQEARSEYKWIAWKHRMTEEKASELLIARPHKQPKLEMLGLSSLLLDDPPTIEVTDANMGISGIQRILAVHDVALAMVGSAHLARLKAYSCKFVQLVSQRFDPASGLRAPTILEAQQADCRIWQSIHSLVSEKAWSLNDALHEFTEIRGELSTLLQARPKALFIPRGPDLKGKGKQVGQWKGLGKGRGKEKGGKPKGAPGRHITFAKEIQVGSEKKGLCVQWQIGRCTRGGSCPFVHACAYPKQDGSACGSKSHTASQHEQTPH
;
A
#
# COMPACT_ATOMS: atom_id res chain seq x y z
N MET A 1 62.81 20.08 0.26
CA MET A 1 62.59 18.70 0.75
C MET A 1 61.72 18.04 -0.30
N ALA A 2 62.22 17.00 -0.98
CA ALA A 2 61.45 16.33 -2.03
C ALA A 2 60.20 15.71 -1.41
N ASP A 3 59.04 15.93 -2.04
CA ASP A 3 57.76 15.38 -1.62
C ASP A 3 57.75 13.86 -1.86
N SER A 4 58.27 13.11 -0.89
CA SER A 4 58.27 11.65 -0.83
C SER A 4 56.88 11.04 -1.09
N GLU A 5 55.82 11.79 -0.79
CA GLU A 5 54.43 11.38 -1.00
C GLU A 5 54.05 11.27 -2.49
N LEU A 6 54.47 12.22 -3.33
CA LEU A 6 54.16 12.18 -4.77
C LEU A 6 54.95 11.07 -5.46
N GLU A 7 56.23 10.95 -5.12
CA GLU A 7 57.10 9.89 -5.66
C GLU A 7 56.60 8.50 -5.28
N SER A 8 56.16 8.31 -4.02
CA SER A 8 55.60 7.06 -3.53
C SER A 8 54.26 6.71 -4.22
N ALA A 9 53.37 7.69 -4.41
CA ALA A 9 52.08 7.49 -5.07
C ALA A 9 52.24 7.12 -6.56
N LEU A 10 53.15 7.77 -7.28
CA LEU A 10 53.42 7.46 -8.69
C LEU A 10 54.20 6.15 -8.86
N ALA A 11 55.14 5.85 -7.95
CA ALA A 11 55.87 4.59 -7.96
C ALA A 11 54.96 3.38 -7.69
N LYS A 12 53.97 3.54 -6.80
CA LYS A 12 52.99 2.48 -6.46
C LYS A 12 52.16 2.03 -7.67
N GLU A 13 51.83 2.96 -8.57
CA GLU A 13 51.08 2.66 -9.80
C GLU A 13 51.99 2.21 -10.97
N GLY A 14 53.28 2.04 -10.71
CA GLY A 14 54.24 1.47 -11.66
C GLY A 14 54.73 2.46 -12.73
N LEU A 15 54.77 3.77 -12.42
CA LEU A 15 55.35 4.76 -13.32
C LEU A 15 56.88 4.62 -13.37
N ALA A 16 57.48 4.80 -14.56
CA ALA A 16 58.92 4.72 -14.73
C ALA A 16 59.64 5.83 -13.92
N ALA A 17 60.73 5.48 -13.24
CA ALA A 17 61.47 6.39 -12.35
C ALA A 17 61.97 7.67 -13.04
N GLU A 18 62.22 7.62 -14.35
CA GLU A 18 62.62 8.79 -15.16
C GLU A 18 61.49 9.82 -15.27
N VAL A 19 60.24 9.36 -15.40
CA VAL A 19 59.07 10.24 -15.50
C VAL A 19 58.76 10.86 -14.13
N ILE A 20 58.92 10.10 -13.04
CA ILE A 20 58.73 10.60 -11.69
C ILE A 20 59.72 11.73 -11.37
N LYS A 21 60.98 11.60 -11.80
CA LYS A 21 62.00 12.65 -11.62
C LYS A 21 61.66 13.94 -12.34
N VAL A 22 61.13 13.87 -13.56
CA VAL A 22 60.71 15.07 -14.32
C VAL A 22 59.62 15.84 -13.57
N ALA A 23 58.67 15.14 -12.96
CA ALA A 23 57.62 15.79 -12.16
C ALA A 23 58.19 16.46 -10.90
N THR A 24 59.11 15.82 -10.18
CA THR A 24 59.68 16.38 -8.95
C THR A 24 60.72 17.47 -9.20
N GLU A 25 61.49 17.39 -10.28
CA GLU A 25 62.37 18.48 -10.76
C GLU A 25 61.57 19.69 -11.27
N GLY A 26 60.37 19.46 -11.82
CA GLY A 26 59.40 20.50 -12.18
C GLY A 26 58.75 21.22 -11.00
N GLY A 27 59.10 20.87 -9.76
CA GLY A 27 58.56 21.50 -8.56
C GLY A 27 57.13 21.10 -8.21
N TRP A 28 56.61 20.04 -8.82
CA TRP A 28 55.27 19.53 -8.52
C TRP A 28 55.26 18.84 -7.16
N THR A 29 54.37 19.31 -6.30
CA THR A 29 54.12 18.75 -4.97
C THR A 29 52.84 17.91 -5.00
N ALA A 30 52.70 16.99 -4.05
CA ALA A 30 51.46 16.20 -3.92
C ALA A 30 50.25 17.12 -3.69
N SER A 31 50.46 18.27 -3.04
CA SER A 31 49.45 19.31 -2.84
C SER A 31 49.10 20.08 -4.12
N ALA A 32 50.10 20.51 -4.91
CA ALA A 32 49.87 21.20 -6.18
C ALA A 32 49.11 20.29 -7.17
N PHE A 33 49.47 19.02 -7.24
CA PHE A 33 48.81 18.04 -8.11
C PHE A 33 47.35 17.75 -7.70
N LYS A 34 47.00 17.94 -6.42
CA LYS A 34 45.62 17.82 -5.91
C LYS A 34 44.77 19.06 -6.15
N HIS A 35 45.36 20.25 -6.08
CA HIS A 35 44.63 21.52 -6.16
C HIS A 35 44.51 22.09 -7.58
N VAL A 36 45.45 21.77 -8.47
CA VAL A 36 45.43 22.26 -9.87
C VAL A 36 44.42 21.47 -10.73
N VAL A 37 44.02 20.29 -10.29
CA VAL A 37 43.18 19.37 -11.05
C VAL A 37 42.01 18.93 -10.19
N GLU A 38 40.79 19.43 -10.47
CA GLU A 38 39.58 19.08 -9.73
C GLU A 38 38.85 17.89 -10.36
N THR A 39 38.97 17.73 -11.69
CA THR A 39 38.30 16.65 -12.43
C THR A 39 39.29 15.73 -13.17
N GLN A 40 38.92 14.45 -13.32
CA GLN A 40 39.74 13.45 -14.02
C GLN A 40 40.00 13.81 -15.50
N ALA A 41 39.17 14.68 -16.10
CA ALA A 41 39.33 15.19 -17.46
C ALA A 41 40.38 16.32 -17.54
N GLU A 42 40.48 17.16 -16.51
CA GLU A 42 41.50 18.21 -16.40
C GLU A 42 42.90 17.63 -16.20
N VAL A 43 43.03 16.40 -15.67
CA VAL A 43 44.32 15.70 -15.57
C VAL A 43 45.00 15.66 -16.95
N GLU A 44 44.26 15.32 -18.01
CA GLU A 44 44.82 15.25 -19.37
C GLU A 44 45.22 16.61 -19.92
N GLY A 45 44.53 17.68 -19.52
CA GLY A 45 44.86 19.05 -19.89
C GLY A 45 46.09 19.60 -19.17
N ALA A 46 46.36 19.11 -17.95
CA ALA A 46 47.52 19.52 -17.15
C ALA A 46 48.80 18.71 -17.46
N LEU A 47 48.69 17.52 -18.09
CA LEU A 47 49.85 16.69 -18.45
C LEU A 47 50.92 17.41 -19.29
N PRO A 48 50.59 18.28 -20.27
CA PRO A 48 51.59 19.03 -21.04
C PRO A 48 52.37 20.06 -20.21
N GLU A 49 51.77 20.57 -19.12
CA GLU A 49 52.42 21.52 -18.20
C GLU A 49 53.30 20.80 -17.17
N ILE A 50 52.88 19.60 -16.77
CA ILE A 50 53.62 18.76 -15.82
C ILE A 50 54.82 18.08 -16.49
N PHE A 51 54.67 17.69 -17.76
CA PHE A 51 55.69 16.99 -18.54
C PHE A 51 55.97 17.71 -19.87
N PRO A 52 56.64 18.86 -19.83
CA PRO A 52 56.92 19.63 -21.04
C PRO A 52 57.79 18.82 -22.02
N GLY A 53 57.27 18.57 -23.23
CA GLY A 53 58.02 17.94 -24.32
C GLY A 53 58.13 16.41 -24.27
N GLN A 54 57.48 15.72 -23.32
CA GLN A 54 57.52 14.26 -23.22
C GLN A 54 56.22 13.63 -23.75
N ILE A 55 56.33 12.73 -24.73
CA ILE A 55 55.18 12.00 -25.25
C ILE A 55 54.90 10.83 -24.32
N LEU A 56 53.90 10.99 -23.45
CA LEU A 56 53.45 9.94 -22.54
C LEU A 56 52.64 8.88 -23.28
N SER A 57 52.95 7.61 -23.02
CA SER A 57 52.15 6.48 -23.52
C SER A 57 50.77 6.45 -22.86
N ARG A 58 49.79 5.84 -23.54
CA ARG A 58 48.43 5.66 -22.98
C ARG A 58 48.42 4.94 -21.63
N LEU A 59 49.38 4.03 -21.43
CA LEU A 59 49.58 3.32 -20.17
C LEU A 59 50.01 4.29 -19.05
N GLN A 60 51.00 5.13 -19.32
CA GLN A 60 51.49 6.13 -18.35
C GLN A 60 50.41 7.15 -17.99
N ILE A 61 49.61 7.58 -18.96
CA ILE A 61 48.46 8.48 -18.72
C ILE A 61 47.44 7.80 -17.78
N ALA A 62 47.13 6.52 -18.00
CA ALA A 62 46.22 5.77 -17.14
C ALA A 62 46.79 5.59 -15.71
N GLN A 63 48.09 5.33 -15.59
CA GLN A 63 48.78 5.21 -14.30
C GLN A 63 48.80 6.53 -13.52
N ILE A 64 49.02 7.66 -14.20
CA ILE A 64 48.97 9.00 -13.58
C ILE A 64 47.55 9.32 -13.09
N LYS A 65 46.52 8.96 -13.87
CA LYS A 65 45.11 9.10 -13.45
C LYS A 65 44.78 8.23 -12.24
N ALA A 66 45.27 7.00 -12.20
CA ALA A 66 45.09 6.10 -11.06
C ALA A 66 45.76 6.64 -9.80
N ALA A 67 46.99 7.17 -9.94
CA ALA A 67 47.72 7.81 -8.85
C ALA A 67 47.00 9.06 -8.33
N TRP A 68 46.47 9.91 -9.21
CA TRP A 68 45.65 11.07 -8.84
C TRP A 68 44.39 10.66 -8.06
N ALA A 69 43.65 9.67 -8.56
CA ALA A 69 42.44 9.18 -7.89
C ALA A 69 42.74 8.60 -6.50
N GLY A 70 43.85 7.87 -6.36
CA GLY A 70 44.34 7.37 -5.06
C GLY A 70 44.73 8.49 -4.09
N MET A 71 45.30 9.59 -4.60
CA MET A 71 45.65 10.77 -3.82
C MET A 71 44.45 11.63 -3.39
N GLN A 72 43.37 11.64 -4.18
CA GLN A 72 42.09 12.26 -3.79
C GLN A 72 41.32 11.41 -2.76
N ALA A 73 41.42 10.08 -2.86
CA ALA A 73 40.82 9.20 -1.86
C ALA A 73 41.47 9.35 -0.47
N SER A 74 42.79 9.56 -0.41
CA SER A 74 43.51 9.70 0.87
C SER A 74 43.26 11.03 1.59
N SER A 75 42.93 12.11 0.88
CA SER A 75 42.52 13.39 1.50
C SER A 75 41.08 13.37 2.02
N SER A 76 40.23 12.49 1.49
CA SER A 76 38.82 12.40 1.85
C SER A 76 38.52 11.65 3.16
N SER A 77 39.53 11.15 3.89
CA SER A 77 39.30 10.31 5.09
C SER A 77 39.01 11.07 6.39
N SER A 78 38.81 12.40 6.37
CA SER A 78 38.40 13.16 7.58
C SER A 78 37.13 14.00 7.41
N ALA A 79 36.49 13.96 6.24
CA ALA A 79 35.18 14.54 6.04
C ALA A 79 34.20 13.42 5.70
N LEU A 80 33.14 13.30 6.50
CA LEU A 80 31.93 12.56 6.12
C LEU A 80 31.65 12.81 4.62
N PRO A 81 31.44 11.78 3.80
CA PRO A 81 31.18 12.00 2.40
C PRO A 81 29.89 12.82 2.29
N ALA A 82 30.02 14.07 1.85
CA ALA A 82 28.91 14.79 1.27
C ALA A 82 28.36 13.91 0.14
N PRO A 83 27.03 13.79 -0.01
CA PRO A 83 26.44 12.86 -0.95
C PRO A 83 26.86 13.23 -2.37
N VAL A 84 27.79 12.43 -2.90
CA VAL A 84 28.18 12.41 -4.30
C VAL A 84 26.91 12.13 -5.08
N ASN A 85 26.46 13.13 -5.85
CA ASN A 85 25.44 13.05 -6.89
C ASN A 85 24.57 11.79 -6.79
N ALA A 86 23.56 11.88 -5.93
CA ALA A 86 22.47 10.93 -5.94
C ALA A 86 21.84 11.00 -7.34
N ASP A 87 22.19 10.01 -8.17
CA ASP A 87 21.30 9.55 -9.20
C ASP A 87 19.92 9.37 -8.52
N PRO A 88 18.88 10.14 -8.90
CA PRO A 88 17.59 10.14 -8.19
C PRO A 88 16.88 8.77 -8.23
N THR A 89 17.50 7.78 -8.86
CA THR A 89 17.05 6.40 -8.96
C THR A 89 17.58 5.48 -7.86
N LEU A 90 18.65 5.85 -7.14
CA LEU A 90 19.20 5.04 -6.05
C LEU A 90 18.77 5.60 -4.68
N GLU A 91 17.49 5.42 -4.37
CA GLU A 91 16.97 5.67 -3.02
C GLU A 91 17.62 4.67 -2.04
N THR A 92 18.69 5.08 -1.34
CA THR A 92 19.07 4.43 -0.08
C THR A 92 17.92 4.62 0.89
N TRP A 93 17.07 3.61 1.01
CA TRP A 93 15.88 3.68 1.85
C TRP A 93 16.30 3.68 3.32
N VAL A 94 16.18 4.84 3.97
CA VAL A 94 16.43 4.96 5.39
C VAL A 94 15.31 4.25 6.14
N LEU A 95 15.66 3.26 6.97
CA LEU A 95 14.71 2.57 7.83
C LEU A 95 14.38 3.47 9.03
N ASN A 96 13.13 3.85 9.14
CA ASN A 96 12.56 4.64 10.24
C ASN A 96 11.24 3.98 10.68
N PRO A 97 10.76 4.20 11.93
CA PRO A 97 9.57 3.50 12.45
C PRO A 97 8.29 3.68 11.59
N SER A 98 8.24 4.76 10.81
CA SER A 98 7.19 5.09 9.87
C SER A 98 7.28 4.36 8.52
N THR A 99 8.42 3.76 8.19
CA THR A 99 8.64 2.95 6.97
C THR A 99 8.95 1.50 7.29
N LEU A 100 9.40 1.20 8.50
CA LEU A 100 9.70 -0.15 8.96
C LEU A 100 8.40 -0.97 8.99
N PRO A 101 8.37 -2.16 8.38
CA PRO A 101 7.24 -3.05 8.48
C PRO A 101 7.07 -3.58 9.91
N SER A 102 5.82 -3.80 10.32
CA SER A 102 5.54 -4.42 11.61
C SER A 102 6.20 -5.80 11.73
N LEU A 103 6.62 -6.16 12.95
CA LEU A 103 7.24 -7.47 13.23
C LEU A 103 6.38 -8.64 12.74
N ARG A 104 5.05 -8.52 12.83
CA ARG A 104 4.13 -9.54 12.33
C ARG A 104 4.22 -9.70 10.82
N LEU A 105 4.28 -8.61 10.07
CA LEU A 105 4.41 -8.66 8.61
C LEU A 105 5.73 -9.32 8.20
N ILE A 106 6.82 -8.98 8.88
CA ILE A 106 8.13 -9.63 8.70
C ILE A 106 8.04 -11.13 9.02
N SER A 107 7.37 -11.51 10.12
CA SER A 107 7.20 -12.93 10.49
C SER A 107 6.42 -13.72 9.44
N LEU A 108 5.43 -13.10 8.79
CA LEU A 108 4.67 -13.72 7.71
C LEU A 108 5.54 -13.87 6.46
N ALA A 109 6.28 -12.83 6.08
CA ALA A 109 7.21 -12.90 4.96
C ALA A 109 8.30 -13.96 5.18
N ALA A 110 8.89 -14.05 6.38
CA ALA A 110 9.89 -15.06 6.73
C ALA A 110 9.33 -16.48 6.65
N HIS A 111 8.08 -16.68 7.07
CA HIS A 111 7.41 -17.98 6.94
C HIS A 111 7.13 -18.36 5.49
N GLN A 112 6.80 -17.38 4.64
CA GLN A 112 6.60 -17.58 3.20
C GLN A 112 7.90 -17.96 2.51
N GLU A 113 9.01 -17.28 2.84
CA GLU A 113 10.34 -17.59 2.30
C GLU A 113 10.80 -19.00 2.66
N ALA A 114 10.69 -19.37 3.95
CA ALA A 114 11.10 -20.67 4.44
C ALA A 114 10.36 -21.84 3.79
N ARG A 115 9.17 -21.60 3.22
CA ARG A 115 8.36 -22.60 2.52
C ARG A 115 8.31 -22.39 1.01
N SER A 116 8.90 -21.31 0.50
CA SER A 116 8.74 -20.82 -0.88
C SER A 116 7.27 -20.72 -1.31
N GLU A 117 6.37 -20.41 -0.38
CA GLU A 117 4.92 -20.26 -0.59
C GLU A 117 4.51 -18.79 -0.44
N TYR A 118 4.61 -18.01 -1.52
CA TYR A 118 4.26 -16.57 -1.50
C TYR A 118 2.76 -16.31 -1.58
N LYS A 119 2.01 -16.73 -0.56
CA LYS A 119 0.56 -16.48 -0.47
C LYS A 119 0.27 -14.99 -0.29
N TRP A 120 -0.80 -14.51 -0.91
CA TRP A 120 -1.20 -13.11 -0.78
C TRP A 120 -1.44 -12.70 0.69
N ILE A 121 -0.69 -11.69 1.15
CA ILE A 121 -0.89 -11.08 2.46
C ILE A 121 -1.97 -10.01 2.33
N ALA A 122 -3.06 -10.16 3.09
CA ALA A 122 -4.15 -9.20 3.05
C ALA A 122 -3.72 -7.79 3.48
N TRP A 123 -4.21 -6.76 2.78
CA TRP A 123 -3.86 -5.35 3.04
C TRP A 123 -4.09 -4.91 4.49
N LYS A 124 -5.11 -5.48 5.16
CA LYS A 124 -5.39 -5.24 6.58
C LYS A 124 -4.23 -5.58 7.52
N HIS A 125 -3.27 -6.40 7.08
CA HIS A 125 -2.10 -6.82 7.86
C HIS A 125 -0.80 -6.15 7.40
N ARG A 126 -0.84 -5.38 6.31
CA ARG A 126 0.31 -4.67 5.76
C ARG A 126 0.41 -3.30 6.42
N MET A 127 1.04 -3.26 7.59
CA MET A 127 1.19 -2.04 8.39
C MET A 127 2.60 -1.84 8.90
N THR A 128 2.94 -0.58 9.14
CA THR A 128 4.22 -0.15 9.72
C THR A 128 4.29 -0.52 11.19
N GLU A 129 5.50 -0.53 11.74
CA GLU A 129 5.72 -0.71 13.17
C GLU A 129 5.02 0.38 13.99
N GLU A 130 5.16 1.65 13.60
CA GLU A 130 4.48 2.78 14.25
C GLU A 130 2.95 2.58 14.25
N LYS A 131 2.37 2.16 13.12
CA LYS A 131 0.92 1.97 13.06
C LYS A 131 0.47 0.76 13.89
N ALA A 132 1.27 -0.29 13.94
CA ALA A 132 0.99 -1.46 14.77
C ALA A 132 1.05 -1.11 16.26
N SER A 133 2.05 -0.34 16.70
CA SER A 133 2.19 0.07 18.10
C SER A 133 1.06 1.01 18.53
N GLU A 134 0.67 1.96 17.69
CA GLU A 134 -0.52 2.81 17.92
C GLU A 134 -1.79 1.98 18.14
N LEU A 135 -2.03 1.00 17.28
CA LEU A 135 -3.23 0.14 17.36
C LEU A 135 -3.21 -0.76 18.59
N LEU A 136 -2.03 -1.19 19.04
CA LEU A 136 -1.87 -1.94 20.29
C LEU A 136 -2.14 -1.06 21.51
N ILE A 137 -1.66 0.19 21.52
CA ILE A 137 -1.91 1.16 22.61
C ILE A 137 -3.38 1.58 22.65
N ALA A 138 -4.01 1.76 21.48
CA ALA A 138 -5.40 2.20 21.37
C ALA A 138 -6.42 1.11 21.76
N ARG A 139 -6.00 -0.16 21.90
CA ARG A 139 -6.91 -1.23 22.33
C ARG A 139 -7.26 -1.06 23.81
N PRO A 140 -8.55 -0.91 24.15
CA PRO A 140 -8.95 -0.93 25.55
C PRO A 140 -8.66 -2.33 26.11
N HIS A 141 -7.72 -2.41 27.05
CA HIS A 141 -7.38 -3.63 27.80
C HIS A 141 -8.65 -4.13 28.51
N LYS A 142 -9.42 -5.02 27.87
CA LYS A 142 -10.62 -5.62 28.46
C LYS A 142 -10.30 -6.83 29.35
N GLN A 143 -9.03 -7.11 29.64
CA GLN A 143 -8.64 -8.19 30.55
C GLN A 143 -7.64 -7.70 31.61
N PRO A 144 -7.84 -8.07 32.89
CA PRO A 144 -6.99 -7.65 33.99
C PRO A 144 -5.63 -8.32 33.92
N LYS A 145 -4.60 -7.53 34.27
CA LYS A 145 -3.20 -7.94 34.38
C LYS A 145 -3.05 -9.05 35.41
N LEU A 146 -2.67 -10.25 34.95
CA LEU A 146 -2.00 -11.24 35.79
C LEU A 146 -0.65 -11.53 35.13
N GLU A 147 0.39 -11.55 35.97
CA GLU A 147 1.83 -11.69 35.70
C GLU A 147 2.21 -12.98 34.95
N MET A 148 1.63 -13.18 33.78
CA MET A 148 1.91 -14.27 32.83
C MET A 148 1.66 -13.77 31.39
N LEU A 149 2.07 -12.51 31.13
CA LEU A 149 1.76 -11.72 29.94
C LEU A 149 2.45 -12.18 28.64
N GLY A 150 3.31 -13.20 28.68
CA GLY A 150 3.96 -13.71 27.46
C GLY A 150 3.07 -14.65 26.65
N LEU A 151 2.46 -15.65 27.31
CA LEU A 151 1.80 -16.76 26.62
C LEU A 151 0.31 -16.52 26.35
N SER A 152 -0.40 -15.84 27.25
CA SER A 152 -1.83 -15.55 27.05
C SER A 152 -2.06 -14.48 25.98
N SER A 153 -1.14 -13.50 25.84
CA SER A 153 -1.13 -12.57 24.70
C SER A 153 -0.90 -13.35 23.41
N LEU A 154 0.15 -14.18 23.33
CA LEU A 154 0.45 -14.96 22.13
C LEU A 154 -0.64 -15.97 21.71
N LEU A 155 -1.40 -16.52 22.66
CA LEU A 155 -2.46 -17.51 22.39
C LEU A 155 -3.82 -16.90 22.07
N LEU A 156 -4.10 -15.67 22.53
CA LEU A 156 -5.38 -14.97 22.36
C LEU A 156 -5.30 -13.72 21.48
N ASP A 157 -4.11 -13.36 20.98
CA ASP A 157 -3.90 -12.13 20.20
C ASP A 157 -4.68 -12.18 18.89
N ASP A 158 -5.87 -11.57 18.91
CA ASP A 158 -6.51 -11.09 17.68
C ASP A 158 -5.54 -10.07 17.06
N PRO A 159 -5.01 -10.28 15.86
CA PRO A 159 -3.97 -9.40 15.32
C PRO A 159 -4.53 -7.98 15.10
N PRO A 160 -3.71 -6.92 15.28
CA PRO A 160 -4.13 -5.58 14.87
C PRO A 160 -4.45 -5.61 13.37
N THR A 161 -5.60 -5.05 13.00
CA THR A 161 -6.04 -5.00 11.60
C THR A 161 -6.43 -3.58 11.24
N ILE A 162 -6.08 -3.20 10.02
CA ILE A 162 -6.54 -1.94 9.42
C ILE A 162 -7.85 -2.22 8.69
N GLU A 163 -8.86 -1.38 8.94
CA GLU A 163 -10.10 -1.37 8.16
C GLU A 163 -9.82 -0.79 6.77
N VAL A 164 -9.93 -1.63 5.73
CA VAL A 164 -9.73 -1.21 4.33
C VAL A 164 -11.09 -0.92 3.72
N THR A 165 -11.42 0.36 3.58
CA THR A 165 -12.66 0.83 2.93
C THR A 165 -12.36 1.96 1.95
N ASP A 166 -13.24 2.15 0.96
CA ASP A 166 -13.12 3.23 -0.04
C ASP A 166 -13.13 4.64 0.60
N ALA A 167 -13.67 4.78 1.82
CA ALA A 167 -13.75 6.06 2.53
C ALA A 167 -12.49 6.38 3.34
N ASN A 168 -11.81 5.37 3.88
CA ASN A 168 -10.69 5.57 4.80
C ASN A 168 -9.33 5.47 4.11
N MET A 169 -9.29 4.89 2.91
CA MET A 169 -8.05 4.64 2.17
C MET A 169 -8.02 5.53 0.92
N GLY A 170 -6.87 6.13 0.62
CA GLY A 170 -6.64 6.88 -0.61
C GLY A 170 -5.48 6.29 -1.40
N ILE A 171 -5.16 6.86 -2.56
CA ILE A 171 -4.03 6.41 -3.42
C ILE A 171 -2.71 6.40 -2.64
N SER A 172 -2.45 7.43 -1.83
CA SER A 172 -1.26 7.48 -0.97
C SER A 172 -1.26 6.40 0.12
N GLY A 173 -2.45 5.97 0.57
CA GLY A 173 -2.57 4.85 1.48
C GLY A 173 -2.23 3.51 0.82
N ILE A 174 -2.66 3.30 -0.43
CA ILE A 174 -2.28 2.14 -1.23
C ILE A 174 -0.77 2.11 -1.45
N GLN A 175 -0.16 3.25 -1.84
CA GLN A 175 1.29 3.38 -1.99
C GLN A 175 2.04 2.95 -0.72
N ARG A 176 1.61 3.43 0.45
CA ARG A 176 2.23 3.04 1.74
C ARG A 176 2.08 1.55 2.02
N ILE A 177 0.89 0.99 1.83
CA ILE A 177 0.61 -0.44 2.08
C ILE A 177 1.48 -1.34 1.19
N LEU A 178 1.66 -0.97 -0.08
CA LEU A 178 2.51 -1.70 -1.01
C LEU A 178 3.99 -1.53 -0.65
N ALA A 179 4.45 -0.30 -0.41
CA ALA A 179 5.83 -0.03 -0.03
C ALA A 179 6.27 -0.78 1.24
N VAL A 180 5.41 -0.83 2.27
CA VAL A 180 5.68 -1.56 3.51
C VAL A 180 5.80 -3.06 3.26
N HIS A 181 5.00 -3.61 2.35
CA HIS A 181 5.10 -5.00 1.95
C HIS A 181 6.39 -5.30 1.17
N ASP A 182 6.76 -4.41 0.25
CA ASP A 182 7.99 -4.52 -0.54
C ASP A 182 9.23 -4.53 0.37
N VAL A 183 9.27 -3.63 1.36
CA VAL A 183 10.35 -3.59 2.35
C VAL A 183 10.36 -4.86 3.20
N ALA A 184 9.20 -5.37 3.62
CA ALA A 184 9.14 -6.60 4.41
C ALA A 184 9.71 -7.82 3.67
N LEU A 185 9.37 -7.98 2.39
CA LEU A 185 9.91 -9.06 1.56
C LEU A 185 11.40 -8.87 1.27
N ALA A 186 11.84 -7.64 1.05
CA ALA A 186 13.25 -7.34 0.85
C ALA A 186 14.10 -7.60 2.10
N MET A 187 13.59 -7.27 3.31
CA MET A 187 14.27 -7.53 4.58
C MET A 187 14.46 -9.03 4.86
N VAL A 188 13.52 -9.86 4.41
CA VAL A 188 13.60 -11.33 4.54
C VAL A 188 14.55 -11.94 3.49
N GLY A 189 14.88 -11.20 2.44
CA GLY A 189 15.71 -11.68 1.34
C GLY A 189 14.93 -12.40 0.24
N SER A 190 13.60 -12.29 0.21
CA SER A 190 12.75 -12.98 -0.76
C SER A 190 12.93 -12.48 -2.20
N ALA A 191 13.08 -11.16 -2.38
CA ALA A 191 13.26 -10.53 -3.67
C ALA A 191 14.03 -9.21 -3.55
N HIS A 192 14.60 -8.76 -4.66
CA HIS A 192 15.28 -7.47 -4.71
C HIS A 192 14.26 -6.33 -4.61
N LEU A 193 14.54 -5.36 -3.74
CA LEU A 193 13.67 -4.19 -3.51
C LEU A 193 13.34 -3.44 -4.81
N ALA A 194 14.30 -3.34 -5.74
CA ALA A 194 14.08 -2.68 -7.03
C ALA A 194 12.96 -3.35 -7.86
N ARG A 195 12.87 -4.69 -7.84
CA ARG A 195 11.84 -5.44 -8.58
C ARG A 195 10.47 -5.29 -7.94
N LEU A 196 10.42 -5.34 -6.60
CA LEU A 196 9.19 -5.10 -5.84
C LEU A 196 8.68 -3.66 -6.05
N LYS A 197 9.56 -2.66 -5.99
CA LYS A 197 9.21 -1.27 -6.28
C LYS A 197 8.71 -1.08 -7.71
N ALA A 198 9.32 -1.74 -8.70
CA ALA A 198 8.85 -1.67 -10.08
C ALA A 198 7.40 -2.20 -10.21
N TYR A 199 7.08 -3.30 -9.51
CA TYR A 199 5.72 -3.83 -9.44
C TYR A 199 4.75 -2.83 -8.79
N SER A 200 5.08 -2.34 -7.59
CA SER A 200 4.23 -1.42 -6.85
C SER A 200 4.04 -0.09 -7.58
N CYS A 201 5.07 0.42 -8.24
CA CYS A 201 4.99 1.62 -9.07
C CYS A 201 4.02 1.44 -10.24
N LYS A 202 4.14 0.33 -11.00
CA LYS A 202 3.23 0.03 -12.12
C LYS A 202 1.79 -0.18 -11.64
N PHE A 203 1.60 -0.87 -10.51
CA PHE A 203 0.28 -1.06 -9.90
C PHE A 203 -0.38 0.28 -9.55
N VAL A 204 0.35 1.16 -8.85
CA VAL A 204 -0.14 2.48 -8.45
C VAL A 204 -0.39 3.37 -9.66
N GLN A 205 0.47 3.32 -10.68
CA GLN A 205 0.28 4.06 -11.92
C GLN A 205 -1.05 3.71 -12.60
N LEU A 206 -1.43 2.42 -12.62
CA LEU A 206 -2.69 1.96 -13.20
C LEU A 206 -3.91 2.38 -12.37
N VAL A 207 -3.83 2.28 -11.04
CA VAL A 207 -4.93 2.68 -10.13
C VAL A 207 -5.13 4.21 -10.11
N SER A 208 -4.06 4.98 -10.27
CA SER A 208 -4.09 6.44 -10.23
C SER A 208 -4.45 7.12 -11.55
N GLN A 209 -4.76 6.35 -12.60
CA GLN A 209 -5.15 6.89 -13.91
C GLN A 209 -6.40 7.78 -13.80
N ARG A 210 -6.30 8.97 -14.36
CA ARG A 210 -7.42 9.90 -14.49
C ARG A 210 -8.05 9.75 -15.87
N PHE A 211 -9.36 9.55 -15.89
CA PHE A 211 -10.14 9.42 -17.12
C PHE A 211 -10.93 10.70 -17.36
N ASP A 212 -11.03 11.08 -18.63
CA ASP A 212 -11.84 12.21 -19.05
C ASP A 212 -13.34 11.96 -18.72
N PRO A 213 -14.07 12.91 -18.14
CA PRO A 213 -15.48 12.73 -17.78
C PRO A 213 -16.38 12.36 -18.96
N ALA A 214 -16.05 12.75 -20.20
CA ALA A 214 -16.85 12.40 -21.38
C ALA A 214 -16.67 10.93 -21.79
N SER A 215 -15.59 10.27 -21.36
CA SER A 215 -15.33 8.85 -21.66
C SER A 215 -16.27 7.91 -20.90
N GLY A 216 -16.94 8.37 -19.84
CA GLY A 216 -17.83 7.53 -19.03
C GLY A 216 -17.10 6.45 -18.21
N LEU A 217 -15.77 6.46 -18.22
CA LEU A 217 -14.92 5.52 -17.48
C LEU A 217 -14.60 6.06 -16.08
N ARG A 218 -14.42 5.15 -15.12
CA ARG A 218 -13.92 5.40 -13.76
C ARG A 218 -12.69 4.56 -13.48
N ALA A 219 -11.84 5.07 -12.58
CA ALA A 219 -10.77 4.28 -12.00
C ALA A 219 -11.33 3.11 -11.15
N PRO A 220 -10.56 2.03 -10.97
CA PRO A 220 -10.91 0.94 -10.06
C PRO A 220 -11.14 1.47 -8.63
N THR A 221 -12.12 0.90 -7.92
CA THR A 221 -12.27 1.17 -6.48
C THR A 221 -11.17 0.47 -5.68
N ILE A 222 -11.05 0.78 -4.38
CA ILE A 222 -10.00 0.22 -3.53
C ILE A 222 -10.25 -1.27 -3.30
N LEU A 223 -11.51 -1.67 -3.17
CA LEU A 223 -11.88 -3.09 -3.08
C LEU A 223 -11.58 -3.85 -4.39
N GLU A 224 -11.80 -3.22 -5.55
CA GLU A 224 -11.43 -3.80 -6.84
C GLU A 224 -9.90 -3.92 -6.99
N ALA A 225 -9.16 -2.90 -6.56
CA ALA A 225 -7.69 -2.93 -6.53
C ALA A 225 -7.17 -4.01 -5.58
N GLN A 226 -7.78 -4.18 -4.40
CA GLN A 226 -7.44 -5.24 -3.45
C GLN A 226 -7.69 -6.63 -4.05
N GLN A 227 -8.81 -6.82 -4.76
CA GLN A 227 -9.10 -8.08 -5.43
C GLN A 227 -8.12 -8.35 -6.59
N ALA A 228 -7.73 -7.32 -7.33
CA ALA A 228 -6.71 -7.43 -8.37
C ALA A 228 -5.36 -7.86 -7.79
N ASP A 229 -4.88 -7.20 -6.72
CA ASP A 229 -3.64 -7.56 -6.03
C ASP A 229 -3.67 -9.02 -5.52
N CYS A 230 -4.80 -9.45 -4.96
CA CYS A 230 -4.99 -10.83 -4.51
C CYS A 230 -4.84 -11.84 -5.66
N ARG A 231 -5.47 -11.59 -6.82
CA ARG A 231 -5.37 -12.48 -7.99
C ARG A 231 -3.96 -12.53 -8.58
N ILE A 232 -3.28 -11.40 -8.61
CA ILE A 232 -1.92 -11.32 -9.14
C ILE A 232 -0.97 -12.12 -8.25
N TRP A 233 -1.02 -11.93 -6.93
CA TRP A 233 -0.20 -12.69 -6.00
C TRP A 233 -0.53 -14.19 -5.97
N GLN A 234 -1.78 -14.58 -6.19
CA GLN A 234 -2.13 -16.00 -6.38
C GLN A 234 -1.47 -16.59 -7.63
N SER A 235 -1.37 -15.80 -8.70
CA SER A 235 -0.74 -16.22 -9.94
C SER A 235 0.79 -16.28 -9.80
N ILE A 236 1.39 -15.28 -9.13
CA ILE A 236 2.82 -15.30 -8.74
C ILE A 236 3.12 -16.54 -7.88
N HIS A 237 2.27 -16.82 -6.89
CA HIS A 237 2.39 -18.00 -6.04
C HIS A 237 2.38 -19.31 -6.86
N SER A 238 1.46 -19.47 -7.82
CA SER A 238 1.44 -20.65 -8.69
C SER A 238 2.73 -20.77 -9.52
N LEU A 239 3.29 -19.66 -10.03
CA LEU A 239 4.57 -19.73 -10.76
C LEU A 239 5.73 -20.17 -9.86
N VAL A 240 5.81 -19.65 -8.64
CA VAL A 240 6.91 -20.00 -7.73
C VAL A 240 6.73 -21.42 -7.16
N SER A 241 5.52 -21.77 -6.74
CA SER A 241 5.23 -23.06 -6.10
C SER A 241 5.16 -24.22 -7.10
N GLU A 242 4.52 -24.03 -8.27
CA GLU A 242 4.29 -25.12 -9.23
C GLU A 242 5.38 -25.19 -10.31
N LYS A 243 5.90 -24.03 -10.75
CA LYS A 243 6.92 -23.96 -11.82
C LYS A 243 8.34 -23.72 -11.29
N ALA A 244 8.52 -23.59 -9.97
CA ALA A 244 9.81 -23.36 -9.32
C ALA A 244 10.55 -22.11 -9.84
N TRP A 245 9.81 -21.07 -10.24
CA TRP A 245 10.41 -19.80 -10.65
C TRP A 245 10.95 -19.05 -9.43
N SER A 246 12.03 -18.27 -9.62
CA SER A 246 12.44 -17.32 -8.58
C SER A 246 11.37 -16.24 -8.42
N LEU A 247 11.21 -15.71 -7.21
CA LEU A 247 10.26 -14.62 -6.97
C LEU A 247 10.59 -13.39 -7.83
N ASN A 248 11.89 -13.11 -8.05
CA ASN A 248 12.34 -12.01 -8.90
C ASN A 248 11.90 -12.18 -10.37
N ASP A 249 12.03 -13.39 -10.93
CA ASP A 249 11.66 -13.67 -12.33
C ASP A 249 10.14 -13.62 -12.50
N ALA A 250 9.40 -14.19 -11.54
CA ALA A 250 7.94 -14.12 -11.53
C ALA A 250 7.45 -12.66 -11.46
N LEU A 251 8.04 -11.84 -10.57
CA LEU A 251 7.71 -10.41 -10.49
C LEU A 251 8.00 -9.69 -11.79
N HIS A 252 9.20 -9.90 -12.37
CA HIS A 252 9.58 -9.28 -13.63
C HIS A 252 8.63 -9.64 -14.78
N GLU A 253 8.19 -10.90 -14.86
CA GLU A 253 7.23 -11.36 -15.85
C GLU A 253 5.89 -10.63 -15.74
N PHE A 254 5.37 -10.44 -14.51
CA PHE A 254 4.13 -9.68 -14.30
C PHE A 254 4.28 -8.17 -14.49
N THR A 255 5.47 -7.62 -14.29
CA THR A 255 5.72 -6.18 -14.49
C THR A 255 5.98 -5.80 -15.92
N GLU A 256 6.60 -6.65 -16.74
CA GLU A 256 7.08 -6.25 -18.07
C GLU A 256 6.44 -7.06 -19.20
N ILE A 257 6.26 -8.37 -19.00
CA ILE A 257 5.89 -9.30 -20.08
C ILE A 257 4.37 -9.51 -20.12
N ARG A 258 3.73 -9.77 -18.97
CA ARG A 258 2.30 -10.06 -18.87
C ARG A 258 1.45 -8.80 -18.78
N GLY A 259 0.34 -8.80 -19.51
CA GLY A 259 -0.68 -7.76 -19.46
C GLY A 259 -1.71 -7.92 -18.32
N GLU A 260 -1.59 -8.95 -17.46
CA GLU A 260 -2.61 -9.24 -16.45
C GLU A 260 -2.81 -8.10 -15.44
N LEU A 261 -1.71 -7.46 -15.03
CA LEU A 261 -1.74 -6.31 -14.14
C LEU A 261 -2.59 -5.17 -14.76
N SER A 262 -2.38 -4.86 -16.05
CA SER A 262 -3.15 -3.87 -16.78
C SER A 262 -4.61 -4.31 -17.03
N THR A 263 -4.84 -5.61 -17.23
CA THR A 263 -6.17 -6.17 -17.53
C THR A 263 -7.08 -6.15 -16.31
N LEU A 264 -6.53 -6.48 -15.12
CA LEU A 264 -7.30 -6.51 -13.88
C LEU A 264 -7.61 -5.09 -13.37
N LEU A 265 -6.68 -4.14 -13.57
CA LEU A 265 -6.79 -2.74 -13.15
C LEU A 265 -7.32 -1.81 -14.24
N GLN A 266 -7.92 -2.34 -15.31
CA GLN A 266 -8.52 -1.54 -16.37
C GLN A 266 -9.65 -0.64 -15.85
N ALA A 267 -9.84 0.48 -16.55
CA ALA A 267 -10.95 1.41 -16.29
C ALA A 267 -12.30 0.69 -16.36
N ARG A 268 -13.22 1.06 -15.46
CA ARG A 268 -14.57 0.49 -15.41
C ARG A 268 -15.60 1.49 -15.93
N PRO A 269 -16.68 1.05 -16.59
CA PRO A 269 -17.76 1.97 -16.92
C PRO A 269 -18.37 2.51 -15.63
N LYS A 270 -18.63 3.83 -15.59
CA LYS A 270 -19.49 4.42 -14.56
C LYS A 270 -20.87 3.78 -14.71
N ALA A 271 -21.41 3.25 -13.62
CA ALA A 271 -22.77 2.73 -13.64
C ALA A 271 -23.70 3.86 -14.11
N LEU A 272 -24.37 3.65 -15.24
CA LEU A 272 -25.40 4.58 -15.67
C LEU A 272 -26.47 4.54 -14.59
N PHE A 273 -26.66 5.68 -13.92
CA PHE A 273 -27.79 5.86 -13.04
C PHE A 273 -29.02 5.80 -13.94
N ILE A 274 -29.69 4.66 -13.97
CA ILE A 274 -31.04 4.57 -14.52
C ILE A 274 -31.92 5.21 -13.45
N PRO A 275 -32.39 6.46 -13.63
CA PRO A 275 -33.40 6.97 -12.71
C PRO A 275 -34.54 5.97 -12.72
N ARG A 276 -34.87 5.42 -11.55
CA ARG A 276 -36.15 4.73 -11.37
C ARG A 276 -37.21 5.74 -11.80
N GLY A 277 -37.83 5.46 -12.94
CA GLY A 277 -38.91 6.29 -13.45
C GLY A 277 -39.99 6.43 -12.37
N PRO A 278 -40.71 7.56 -12.35
CA PRO A 278 -41.85 7.70 -11.45
C PRO A 278 -42.80 6.53 -11.68
N ASP A 279 -43.22 5.88 -10.59
CA ASP A 279 -44.15 4.74 -10.58
C ASP A 279 -45.43 5.07 -11.36
N LEU A 280 -45.42 4.81 -12.67
CA LEU A 280 -46.61 4.77 -13.49
C LEU A 280 -47.28 3.44 -13.20
N LYS A 281 -48.30 3.48 -12.32
CA LYS A 281 -49.31 2.44 -12.15
C LYS A 281 -49.89 2.07 -13.53
N GLY A 282 -49.35 1.03 -14.14
CA GLY A 282 -49.83 0.47 -15.40
C GLY A 282 -49.66 -1.03 -15.40
N LYS A 283 -50.77 -1.77 -15.32
CA LYS A 283 -50.80 -3.23 -15.49
C LYS A 283 -50.24 -3.57 -16.87
N GLY A 284 -49.07 -4.22 -16.91
CA GLY A 284 -48.50 -4.80 -18.13
C GLY A 284 -47.77 -6.09 -17.81
N LYS A 285 -48.32 -7.22 -18.26
CA LYS A 285 -47.61 -8.51 -18.32
C LYS A 285 -46.40 -8.36 -19.24
N GLN A 286 -45.24 -8.92 -18.86
CA GLN A 286 -44.51 -9.95 -19.63
C GLN A 286 -43.31 -10.46 -18.79
N VAL A 287 -43.19 -11.78 -18.59
CA VAL A 287 -42.19 -12.70 -19.21
C VAL A 287 -40.76 -12.35 -18.77
N GLY A 288 -39.88 -13.21 -18.26
CA GLY A 288 -39.85 -14.65 -18.02
C GLY A 288 -38.40 -15.01 -17.70
N GLN A 289 -38.19 -15.75 -16.62
CA GLN A 289 -37.29 -16.91 -16.57
C GLN A 289 -35.78 -16.71 -16.82
N TRP A 290 -34.99 -16.86 -15.75
CA TRP A 290 -33.81 -17.73 -15.78
C TRP A 290 -33.57 -18.36 -14.40
N LYS A 291 -33.45 -19.69 -14.39
CA LYS A 291 -33.22 -20.58 -13.25
C LYS A 291 -31.89 -21.30 -13.49
N GLY A 292 -30.99 -21.29 -12.50
CA GLY A 292 -29.87 -22.22 -12.36
C GLY A 292 -29.37 -22.14 -10.91
N LEU A 293 -29.67 -23.10 -10.03
CA LEU A 293 -28.87 -24.29 -9.67
C LEU A 293 -27.39 -23.97 -9.40
N GLY A 294 -26.77 -24.19 -8.24
CA GLY A 294 -27.22 -24.78 -6.97
C GLY A 294 -26.03 -25.02 -6.01
N LYS A 295 -26.37 -25.20 -4.73
CA LYS A 295 -25.66 -25.92 -3.63
C LYS A 295 -24.28 -25.42 -3.14
N GLY A 296 -24.32 -24.59 -2.09
CA GLY A 296 -23.30 -24.54 -1.05
C GLY A 296 -23.69 -25.42 0.15
N ARG A 297 -22.82 -26.35 0.56
CA ARG A 297 -22.88 -27.08 1.84
C ARG A 297 -22.03 -26.32 2.87
N GLY A 298 -22.68 -25.67 3.83
CA GLY A 298 -22.03 -25.13 5.04
C GLY A 298 -22.28 -26.06 6.23
N LYS A 299 -21.24 -26.33 7.03
CA LYS A 299 -21.29 -27.15 8.25
C LYS A 299 -20.94 -26.26 9.47
N GLU A 300 -21.96 -26.06 10.30
CA GLU A 300 -22.06 -25.81 11.76
C GLU A 300 -20.92 -25.14 12.57
N LYS A 301 -21.30 -24.16 13.42
CA LYS A 301 -21.48 -24.37 14.88
C LYS A 301 -22.09 -23.15 15.63
N GLY A 302 -23.14 -23.43 16.44
CA GLY A 302 -23.56 -22.79 17.71
C GLY A 302 -24.20 -21.38 17.68
N GLY A 303 -25.30 -21.03 18.36
CA GLY A 303 -26.25 -21.72 19.25
C GLY A 303 -27.23 -20.73 19.92
N LYS A 304 -28.55 -20.88 19.63
CA LYS A 304 -29.81 -20.48 20.36
C LYS A 304 -30.12 -19.00 20.74
N PRO A 305 -31.42 -18.60 20.94
CA PRO A 305 -32.68 -19.34 20.77
C PRO A 305 -33.68 -18.70 19.76
N LYS A 306 -34.76 -19.47 19.52
CA LYS A 306 -35.85 -19.25 18.55
C LYS A 306 -36.66 -17.97 18.80
N GLY A 307 -36.84 -17.17 17.75
CA GLY A 307 -37.95 -16.23 17.55
C GLY A 307 -38.43 -16.37 16.10
N ALA A 308 -39.75 -16.46 15.91
CA ALA A 308 -40.40 -16.70 14.61
C ALA A 308 -39.95 -15.70 13.51
N PRO A 309 -39.96 -16.09 12.22
CA PRO A 309 -39.50 -15.23 11.14
C PRO A 309 -40.43 -14.02 11.00
N GLY A 310 -39.92 -12.84 11.38
CA GLY A 310 -40.62 -11.58 11.26
C GLY A 310 -40.99 -11.31 9.80
N ARG A 311 -42.30 -11.34 9.53
CA ARG A 311 -42.93 -10.83 8.31
C ARG A 311 -42.42 -9.40 8.09
N HIS A 312 -41.86 -9.10 6.91
CA HIS A 312 -41.45 -7.75 6.56
C HIS A 312 -42.70 -6.87 6.38
N ILE A 313 -43.17 -6.25 7.46
CA ILE A 313 -44.32 -5.34 7.46
C ILE A 313 -43.84 -3.98 6.95
N THR A 314 -44.37 -3.55 5.81
CA THR A 314 -44.13 -2.20 5.27
C THR A 314 -44.92 -1.20 6.11
N PHE A 315 -44.24 -0.45 6.98
CA PHE A 315 -44.87 0.56 7.83
C PHE A 315 -45.43 1.74 7.00
N ALA A 316 -46.58 2.27 7.41
CA ALA A 316 -47.11 3.51 6.85
C ALA A 316 -46.21 4.69 7.24
N LYS A 317 -45.84 5.55 6.27
CA LYS A 317 -44.91 6.67 6.49
C LYS A 317 -45.61 7.95 6.98
N GLU A 318 -46.91 8.06 6.73
CA GLU A 318 -47.69 9.27 6.97
C GLU A 318 -49.02 8.90 7.64
N ILE A 319 -49.49 9.80 8.50
CA ILE A 319 -50.84 9.74 9.06
C ILE A 319 -51.53 11.08 8.84
N GLN A 320 -52.81 11.01 8.49
CA GLN A 320 -53.65 12.19 8.34
C GLN A 320 -54.23 12.55 9.72
N VAL A 321 -53.73 13.63 10.32
CA VAL A 321 -54.26 14.16 11.58
C VAL A 321 -54.99 15.46 11.23
N GLY A 322 -56.30 15.38 11.00
CA GLY A 322 -57.10 16.49 10.49
C GLY A 322 -56.94 16.70 8.96
N SER A 323 -56.71 17.94 8.53
CA SER A 323 -56.51 18.31 7.11
C SER A 323 -55.06 18.23 6.64
N GLU A 324 -54.10 17.96 7.53
CA GLU A 324 -52.66 17.90 7.21
C GLU A 324 -52.09 16.48 7.33
N LYS A 325 -51.24 16.13 6.35
CA LYS A 325 -50.46 14.88 6.38
C LYS A 325 -49.20 15.12 7.20
N LYS A 326 -49.05 14.39 8.31
CA LYS A 326 -47.86 14.46 9.17
C LYS A 326 -47.08 13.15 9.11
N GLY A 327 -45.76 13.27 8.99
CA GLY A 327 -44.86 12.13 8.95
C GLY A 327 -44.77 11.41 10.30
N LEU A 328 -44.73 10.08 10.27
CA LEU A 328 -44.61 9.24 11.46
C LEU A 328 -43.14 9.01 11.82
N CYS A 329 -42.83 9.04 13.12
CA CYS A 329 -41.46 8.83 13.60
C CYS A 329 -41.05 7.37 13.51
N VAL A 330 -40.15 7.04 12.57
CA VAL A 330 -39.63 5.67 12.38
C VAL A 330 -38.86 5.18 13.61
N GLN A 331 -38.08 6.05 14.26
CA GLN A 331 -37.31 5.69 15.46
C GLN A 331 -38.22 5.37 16.65
N TRP A 332 -39.39 6.00 16.74
CA TRP A 332 -40.37 5.71 17.78
C TRP A 332 -41.04 4.35 17.56
N GLN A 333 -41.30 3.94 16.31
CA GLN A 333 -41.85 2.61 16.00
C GLN A 333 -40.96 1.45 16.46
N ILE A 334 -39.64 1.68 16.50
CA ILE A 334 -38.61 0.70 16.90
C ILE A 334 -38.27 0.87 18.39
N GLY A 335 -38.93 1.79 19.11
CA GLY A 335 -38.69 2.05 20.54
C GLY A 335 -37.36 2.75 20.84
N ARG A 336 -36.74 3.40 19.85
CA ARG A 336 -35.42 4.06 19.95
C ARG A 336 -35.46 5.59 19.93
N CYS A 337 -36.65 6.20 19.92
CA CYS A 337 -36.78 7.66 19.92
C CYS A 337 -36.62 8.23 21.34
N THR A 338 -35.58 9.02 21.55
CA THR A 338 -35.31 9.73 22.83
C THR A 338 -35.87 11.15 22.85
N ARG A 339 -36.48 11.62 21.74
CA ARG A 339 -36.91 13.03 21.56
C ARG A 339 -38.27 13.36 22.18
N GLY A 340 -38.99 12.38 22.75
CA GLY A 340 -40.25 12.63 23.47
C GLY A 340 -41.25 13.50 22.69
N GLY A 341 -41.83 14.51 23.34
CA GLY A 341 -42.81 15.43 22.74
C GLY A 341 -42.22 16.50 21.80
N SER A 342 -40.90 16.69 21.76
CA SER A 342 -40.22 17.64 20.87
C SER A 342 -39.79 17.03 19.53
N CYS A 343 -40.28 15.82 19.22
CA CYS A 343 -39.96 15.16 17.97
C CYS A 343 -40.64 15.87 16.77
N PRO A 344 -39.91 16.14 15.67
CA PRO A 344 -40.49 16.72 14.45
C PRO A 344 -41.49 15.79 13.74
N PHE A 345 -41.52 14.51 14.13
CA PHE A 345 -42.40 13.49 13.57
C PHE A 345 -43.39 12.99 14.61
N VAL A 346 -44.60 12.63 14.17
CA VAL A 346 -45.68 12.20 15.06
C VAL A 346 -45.40 10.82 15.65
N HIS A 347 -45.55 10.70 16.96
CA HIS A 347 -45.49 9.44 17.72
C HIS A 347 -46.86 8.77 17.74
N ALA A 348 -47.16 8.03 16.68
CA ALA A 348 -48.39 7.24 16.55
C ALA A 348 -48.08 5.93 15.79
N CYS A 349 -48.84 4.87 16.07
CA CYS A 349 -48.58 3.54 15.53
C CYS A 349 -48.68 3.50 14.00
N ALA A 350 -47.59 3.09 13.34
CA ALA A 350 -47.45 3.03 11.89
C ALA A 350 -47.91 1.70 11.25
N TYR A 351 -48.57 0.83 12.02
CA TYR A 351 -49.07 -0.44 11.51
C TYR A 351 -50.22 -0.21 10.51
N PRO A 352 -50.15 -0.75 9.28
CA PRO A 352 -51.21 -0.58 8.29
C PRO A 352 -52.45 -1.39 8.68
N LYS A 353 -53.60 -0.72 8.82
CA LYS A 353 -54.91 -1.39 8.88
C LYS A 353 -55.29 -1.92 7.50
N GLN A 354 -56.32 -2.75 7.43
CA GLN A 354 -56.81 -3.33 6.16
C GLN A 354 -57.17 -2.26 5.11
N ASP A 355 -57.53 -1.04 5.56
CA ASP A 355 -57.84 0.12 4.71
C ASP A 355 -56.61 0.87 4.19
N GLY A 356 -55.39 0.41 4.50
CA GLY A 356 -54.13 1.05 4.10
C GLY A 356 -53.77 2.31 4.92
N SER A 357 -54.62 2.71 5.86
CA SER A 357 -54.34 3.78 6.83
C SER A 357 -53.53 3.26 8.03
N ALA A 358 -52.72 4.14 8.63
CA ALA A 358 -51.97 3.81 9.83
C ALA A 358 -52.93 3.64 11.03
N CYS A 359 -52.64 2.68 11.92
CA CYS A 359 -53.41 2.45 13.14
C CYS A 359 -53.60 3.73 13.97
N GLY A 360 -52.57 4.56 14.05
CA GLY A 360 -52.65 5.93 14.57
C GLY A 360 -52.76 6.06 16.09
N SER A 361 -52.79 4.94 16.81
CA SER A 361 -52.79 4.97 18.28
C SER A 361 -51.45 5.45 18.84
N LYS A 362 -51.50 6.30 19.88
CA LYS A 362 -50.31 6.78 20.61
C LYS A 362 -49.90 5.87 21.77
N SER A 363 -50.73 4.87 22.11
CA SER A 363 -50.52 4.02 23.29
C SER A 363 -49.44 2.95 23.10
N HIS A 364 -49.10 2.61 21.86
CA HIS A 364 -48.16 1.55 21.53
C HIS A 364 -47.41 1.83 20.23
N THR A 365 -46.23 1.24 20.09
CA THR A 365 -45.41 1.30 18.88
C THR A 365 -45.87 0.26 17.86
N ALA A 366 -45.54 0.42 16.57
CA ALA A 366 -45.88 -0.59 15.56
C ALA A 366 -45.30 -1.99 15.85
N SER A 367 -44.18 -2.07 16.58
CA SER A 367 -43.58 -3.34 17.00
C SER A 367 -44.41 -4.08 18.07
N GLN A 368 -45.27 -3.37 18.79
CA GLN A 368 -46.12 -3.90 19.86
C GLN A 368 -47.61 -3.94 19.48
N HIS A 369 -47.93 -3.67 18.21
CA HIS A 369 -49.30 -3.64 17.72
C HIS A 369 -50.03 -4.98 17.86
N GLU A 370 -49.34 -6.10 17.63
CA GLU A 370 -49.91 -7.45 17.78
C GLU A 370 -50.16 -7.85 19.24
N GLN A 371 -49.50 -7.19 20.20
CA GLN A 371 -49.61 -7.47 21.63
C GLN A 371 -50.65 -6.60 22.34
N THR A 372 -51.18 -5.59 21.66
CA THR A 372 -52.16 -4.67 22.20
C THR A 372 -53.52 -4.91 21.54
N PRO A 373 -54.60 -5.13 22.30
CA PRO A 373 -55.94 -5.22 21.74
C PRO A 373 -56.40 -3.85 21.24
N HIS A 374 -56.99 -3.79 20.03
CA HIS A 374 -57.56 -2.59 19.41
C HIS A 374 -59.07 -2.70 19.28
#